data_AF-A0A1V5K0K2-F1
#
_entry.id   AF-A0A1V5K0K2-F1
#
_cell.length_a   1.000
_cell.length_b   1.000
_cell.length_c   1.000
_cell.angle_alpha   90.00
_cell.angle_beta   90.00
_cell.angle_gamma   90.00
#
_symmetry.space_group_name_H-M   'P 1'
#
loop_
_entity.id
_entity.type
_entity.pdbx_description
1 polymer ?
#
loop_
_entity_poly.entity_id
_entity_poly.type
_entity_poly.pdbx_seq_one_letter_code
_entity_poly.pdbx_strand_id
1 'polypeptide(L)'
;MDAVLVDYVQRIAKSEKADRRDIEISHIGRSLKTLAVEVSIPVICGAQINRDAIPKTLKDAVSEAENYGTAMSAIRGARPELHNLREGGAEQEADLVLGLLNYAADYRTEAKKAELPDVTLLEIGTLKNRVGEVGRWCQLAYEARFGLVRDPEPNEEKDLHVEASSSQYGRIREENLNKRSADATERAKLRRETEEKRLERERLRNERVPKMRKPKAEDPE
;
A
#
# COMPACT_ATOMS: atom_id res chain seq x y z
N MET A 1 -15.05 14.90 -11.13
CA MET A 1 -14.26 13.68 -10.89
C MET A 1 -15.16 12.81 -10.07
N ASP A 2 -15.59 11.70 -10.65
CA ASP A 2 -16.55 10.81 -10.01
C ASP A 2 -15.79 9.65 -9.36
N ALA A 3 -16.35 9.08 -8.32
CA ALA A 3 -15.82 7.90 -7.63
C ALA A 3 -16.99 6.99 -7.25
N VAL A 4 -16.76 5.68 -7.28
CA VAL A 4 -17.76 4.70 -6.83
C VAL A 4 -17.35 4.19 -5.46
N LEU A 5 -18.25 4.34 -4.48
CA LEU A 5 -18.07 3.83 -3.11
C LEU A 5 -18.93 2.58 -2.92
N VAL A 6 -18.33 1.50 -2.44
CA VAL A 6 -19.01 0.23 -2.15
C VAL A 6 -18.83 -0.13 -0.68
N ASP A 7 -19.91 -0.13 0.09
CA ASP A 7 -19.91 -0.50 1.51
C ASP A 7 -20.76 -1.77 1.75
N TYR A 8 -20.18 -2.96 1.88
CA TYR A 8 -18.79 -3.41 1.69
C TYR A 8 -18.82 -4.66 0.79
N VAL A 9 -17.70 -5.09 0.21
CA VAL A 9 -17.67 -6.16 -0.83
C VAL A 9 -18.40 -7.43 -0.39
N GLN A 10 -18.24 -7.84 0.87
CA GLN A 10 -18.88 -9.07 1.37
C GLN A 10 -20.42 -9.00 1.48
N ARG A 11 -21.06 -7.81 1.38
CA ARG A 11 -22.53 -7.67 1.31
C ARG A 11 -23.11 -7.87 -0.10
N ILE A 12 -22.28 -7.91 -1.14
CA ILE A 12 -22.74 -8.15 -2.50
C ILE A 12 -23.37 -9.55 -2.57
N ALA A 13 -24.55 -9.62 -3.19
CA ALA A 13 -25.41 -10.79 -3.17
C ALA A 13 -24.70 -12.04 -3.70
N LYS A 14 -25.02 -13.18 -3.10
CA LYS A 14 -24.44 -14.47 -3.48
C LYS A 14 -24.98 -14.91 -4.84
N SER A 15 -24.10 -15.39 -5.71
CA SER A 15 -24.50 -16.23 -6.84
C SER A 15 -24.86 -17.62 -6.29
N GLU A 16 -26.05 -18.13 -6.64
CA GLU A 16 -26.57 -19.43 -6.17
C GLU A 16 -25.66 -20.64 -6.50
N LYS A 17 -24.64 -20.45 -7.34
CA LYS A 17 -23.77 -21.51 -7.87
C LYS A 17 -22.38 -21.59 -7.21
N ALA A 18 -22.03 -20.71 -6.28
CA ALA A 18 -20.68 -20.65 -5.71
C ALA A 18 -20.60 -21.37 -4.34
N ASP A 19 -19.96 -22.54 -4.32
CA ASP A 19 -19.67 -23.30 -3.08
C ASP A 19 -18.62 -22.63 -2.19
N ARG A 20 -17.79 -21.75 -2.78
CA ARG A 20 -16.62 -21.13 -2.14
C ARG A 20 -16.66 -19.60 -2.23
N ARG A 21 -16.75 -18.96 -1.05
CA ARG A 21 -16.90 -17.50 -0.92
C ARG A 21 -15.66 -16.71 -1.32
N ASP A 22 -14.48 -17.26 -1.11
CA ASP A 22 -13.20 -16.67 -1.51
C ASP A 22 -13.10 -16.51 -3.04
N ILE A 23 -13.59 -17.51 -3.79
CA ILE A 23 -13.63 -17.46 -5.26
C ILE A 23 -14.62 -16.41 -5.74
N GLU A 24 -15.80 -16.35 -5.12
CA GLU A 24 -16.83 -15.38 -5.44
C GLU A 24 -16.36 -13.93 -5.21
N ILE A 25 -15.73 -13.67 -4.06
CA ILE A 25 -15.18 -12.35 -3.73
C ILE A 25 -14.05 -11.97 -4.67
N SER A 26 -13.21 -12.92 -5.08
CA SER A 26 -12.19 -12.69 -6.11
C SER A 26 -12.83 -12.31 -7.46
N HIS A 27 -13.91 -12.99 -7.85
CA HIS A 27 -14.65 -12.68 -9.08
C HIS A 27 -15.31 -11.29 -9.03
N ILE A 28 -15.91 -10.93 -7.89
CA ILE A 28 -16.46 -9.59 -7.65
C ILE A 28 -15.36 -8.54 -7.73
N GLY A 29 -14.22 -8.75 -7.06
CA GLY A 29 -13.07 -7.84 -7.10
C GLY A 29 -12.56 -7.60 -8.53
N ARG A 30 -12.46 -8.67 -9.33
CA ARG A 30 -12.07 -8.55 -10.75
C ARG A 30 -13.11 -7.79 -11.56
N SER A 31 -14.40 -8.05 -11.35
CA SER A 31 -15.49 -7.35 -12.04
C SER A 31 -15.47 -5.85 -11.74
N LEU A 32 -15.26 -5.48 -10.47
CA LEU A 32 -15.11 -4.08 -10.04
C LEU A 32 -13.87 -3.42 -10.63
N LYS A 33 -12.76 -4.16 -10.73
CA LYS A 33 -11.53 -3.68 -11.38
C LYS A 33 -11.73 -3.42 -12.87
N THR A 34 -12.40 -4.34 -13.58
CA THR A 34 -12.74 -4.15 -14.99
C THR A 34 -13.62 -2.92 -15.16
N LEU A 35 -14.67 -2.78 -14.35
CA LEU A 35 -15.54 -1.61 -14.38
C LEU A 35 -14.74 -0.31 -14.18
N ALA A 36 -13.87 -0.25 -13.17
CA ALA A 36 -13.03 0.92 -12.90
C ALA A 36 -12.18 1.34 -14.11
N VAL A 37 -11.65 0.36 -14.86
CA VAL A 37 -10.85 0.60 -16.06
C VAL A 37 -11.74 1.06 -17.22
N GLU A 38 -12.88 0.41 -17.43
CA GLU A 38 -13.82 0.74 -18.52
C GLU A 38 -14.38 2.16 -18.38
N VAL A 39 -14.81 2.54 -17.18
CA VAL A 39 -15.38 3.88 -16.92
C VAL A 39 -14.32 4.92 -16.53
N SER A 40 -13.05 4.52 -16.39
CA SER A 40 -11.94 5.41 -15.99
C SER A 40 -12.20 6.19 -14.70
N ILE A 41 -12.86 5.55 -13.73
CA ILE A 41 -13.25 6.13 -12.45
C ILE A 41 -12.72 5.25 -11.31
N PRO A 42 -12.16 5.82 -10.21
CA PRO A 42 -11.76 5.03 -9.05
C PRO A 42 -12.95 4.36 -8.39
N VAL A 43 -12.80 3.06 -8.11
CA VAL A 43 -13.74 2.25 -7.33
C VAL A 43 -13.10 1.96 -5.97
N ILE A 44 -13.72 2.46 -4.90
CA ILE A 44 -13.26 2.29 -3.51
C ILE A 44 -14.26 1.39 -2.81
N CYS A 45 -13.76 0.30 -2.24
CA CYS A 45 -14.60 -0.69 -1.57
C CYS A 45 -14.16 -0.89 -0.13
N GLY A 46 -15.11 -0.88 0.79
CA GLY A 46 -14.92 -1.41 2.13
C GLY A 46 -14.76 -2.92 2.09
N ALA A 47 -13.88 -3.46 2.94
CA ALA A 47 -13.73 -4.89 3.14
C ALA A 47 -13.65 -5.18 4.64
N GLN A 48 -14.34 -6.23 5.07
CA GLN A 48 -14.24 -6.72 6.44
C GLN A 48 -13.00 -7.60 6.64
N ILE A 49 -12.45 -7.58 7.84
CA ILE A 49 -11.44 -8.54 8.32
C ILE A 49 -12.10 -9.68 9.10
N ASN A 50 -11.42 -10.81 9.20
CA ASN A 50 -11.84 -11.91 10.08
C ASN A 50 -11.74 -11.46 11.55
N ARG A 51 -12.75 -11.76 12.37
CA ARG A 51 -12.69 -11.44 13.81
C ARG A 51 -11.55 -12.16 14.52
N ASP A 52 -11.22 -13.36 14.06
CA ASP A 52 -10.11 -14.16 14.59
C ASP A 52 -8.73 -13.59 14.24
N ALA A 53 -8.66 -12.60 13.34
CA ALA A 53 -7.43 -11.88 13.05
C ALA A 53 -7.01 -10.95 14.19
N ILE A 54 -7.95 -10.56 15.05
CA ILE A 54 -7.65 -9.73 16.21
C ILE A 54 -6.88 -10.58 17.22
N PRO A 55 -5.68 -10.17 17.66
CA PRO A 55 -4.89 -10.93 18.62
C PRO A 55 -5.68 -11.19 19.90
N LYS A 56 -5.75 -12.45 20.34
CA LYS A 56 -6.47 -12.82 21.58
C LYS A 56 -5.91 -12.10 22.81
N THR A 57 -4.62 -11.80 22.79
CA THR A 57 -3.91 -11.05 23.84
C THR A 57 -4.31 -9.57 23.92
N LEU A 58 -4.95 -9.02 22.87
CA LEU A 58 -5.39 -7.62 22.87
C LEU A 58 -6.41 -7.37 23.98
N LYS A 59 -7.38 -8.28 24.13
CA LYS A 59 -8.42 -8.18 25.13
C LYS A 59 -7.85 -8.06 26.54
N ASP A 60 -6.94 -8.97 26.89
CA ASP A 60 -6.34 -9.02 28.21
C ASP A 60 -5.47 -7.76 28.43
N ALA A 61 -4.65 -7.40 27.46
CA ALA A 61 -3.77 -6.22 27.55
C ALA A 61 -4.54 -4.90 27.69
N VAL A 62 -5.66 -4.73 26.98
CA VAL A 62 -6.50 -3.53 27.09
C VAL A 62 -7.34 -3.54 28.38
N SER A 63 -7.81 -4.71 28.82
CA SER A 63 -8.55 -4.87 30.08
C SER A 63 -7.71 -4.58 31.32
N GLU A 64 -6.40 -4.81 31.24
CA GLU A 64 -5.41 -4.55 32.29
C GLU A 64 -4.82 -3.13 32.23
N ALA A 65 -4.99 -2.41 31.11
CA ALA A 65 -4.50 -1.05 30.96
C ALA A 65 -5.23 -0.08 31.89
N GLU A 66 -4.47 0.82 32.53
CA GLU A 66 -5.02 1.81 33.47
C GLU A 66 -5.84 2.88 32.75
N ASN A 67 -5.41 3.27 31.54
CA ASN A 67 -6.02 4.33 30.75
C ASN A 67 -5.78 4.14 29.24
N TYR A 68 -6.45 4.96 28.43
CA TYR A 68 -6.32 4.95 26.97
C TYR A 68 -4.86 5.00 26.51
N GLY A 69 -4.04 5.91 27.05
CA GLY A 69 -2.63 6.07 26.66
C GLY A 69 -1.80 4.80 26.88
N THR A 70 -1.98 4.13 28.02
CA THR A 70 -1.28 2.85 28.30
C THR A 70 -1.73 1.70 27.39
N ALA A 71 -2.99 1.73 26.93
CA ALA A 71 -3.52 0.71 26.02
C ALA A 71 -3.06 0.89 24.56
N MET A 72 -2.62 2.10 24.16
CA MET A 72 -2.26 2.39 22.76
C MET A 72 -1.15 1.47 22.24
N SER A 73 -0.15 1.14 23.06
CA SER A 73 0.93 0.24 22.64
C SER A 73 0.41 -1.17 22.32
N ALA A 74 -0.51 -1.70 23.13
CA ALA A 74 -1.14 -2.99 22.90
C ALA A 74 -2.01 -2.99 21.64
N ILE A 75 -2.84 -1.96 21.47
CA ILE A 75 -3.73 -1.81 20.30
C ILE A 75 -2.93 -1.70 19.01
N ARG A 76 -1.78 -1.01 19.02
CA ARG A 76 -0.88 -0.95 17.87
C ARG A 76 -0.38 -2.33 17.42
N GLY A 77 -0.25 -3.27 18.33
CA GLY A 77 0.10 -4.66 18.01
C GLY A 77 -0.98 -5.41 17.23
N ALA A 78 -2.21 -4.89 17.21
CA ALA A 78 -3.35 -5.44 16.47
C ALA A 78 -3.57 -4.80 15.09
N ARG A 79 -2.53 -4.15 14.53
CA ARG A 79 -2.58 -3.59 13.17
C ARG A 79 -3.03 -4.66 12.16
N PRO A 80 -4.05 -4.38 11.33
CA PRO A 80 -4.49 -5.35 10.34
C PRO A 80 -3.40 -5.61 9.30
N GLU A 81 -3.31 -6.85 8.88
CA GLU A 81 -2.46 -7.33 7.81
C GLU A 81 -3.29 -7.78 6.60
N LEU A 82 -2.63 -7.90 5.45
CA LEU A 82 -3.31 -8.27 4.21
C LEU A 82 -4.03 -9.62 4.31
N HIS A 83 -3.41 -10.59 4.99
CA HIS A 83 -3.96 -11.94 5.18
C HIS A 83 -5.15 -11.97 6.16
N ASN A 84 -5.48 -10.87 6.83
CA ASN A 84 -6.60 -10.79 7.76
C ASN A 84 -7.95 -10.55 7.04
N LEU A 85 -7.96 -10.25 5.75
CA LEU A 85 -9.18 -10.02 4.99
C LEU A 85 -10.12 -11.24 5.04
N ARG A 86 -11.40 -10.95 5.29
CA ARG A 86 -12.44 -11.99 5.39
C ARG A 86 -12.77 -12.54 4.02
N GLU A 87 -12.85 -13.88 3.94
CA GLU A 87 -13.18 -14.61 2.72
C GLU A 87 -12.23 -14.16 1.58
N GLY A 88 -10.92 -14.32 1.83
CA GLY A 88 -9.81 -13.74 1.07
C GLY A 88 -9.84 -13.92 -0.46
N GLY A 89 -8.92 -13.21 -1.15
CA GLY A 89 -8.80 -13.26 -2.61
C GLY A 89 -9.11 -11.93 -3.32
N ALA A 90 -9.95 -11.06 -2.74
CA ALA A 90 -10.10 -9.67 -3.23
C ALA A 90 -8.79 -8.87 -3.15
N GLU A 91 -7.91 -9.23 -2.22
CA GLU A 91 -6.59 -8.63 -2.05
C GLU A 91 -5.72 -8.70 -3.31
N GLN A 92 -5.87 -9.72 -4.15
CA GLN A 92 -5.02 -9.92 -5.32
C GLN A 92 -5.37 -8.95 -6.44
N GLU A 93 -6.66 -8.62 -6.56
CA GLU A 93 -7.21 -7.77 -7.63
C GLU A 93 -7.11 -6.27 -7.32
N ALA A 94 -7.08 -5.89 -6.02
CA ALA A 94 -6.97 -4.50 -5.60
C ALA A 94 -5.59 -3.90 -5.95
N ASP A 95 -5.54 -2.67 -6.50
CA ASP A 95 -4.26 -1.97 -6.72
C ASP A 95 -3.71 -1.35 -5.43
N LEU A 96 -4.59 -0.92 -4.52
CA LEU A 96 -4.28 -0.32 -3.22
C LEU A 96 -5.16 -0.97 -2.15
N VAL A 97 -4.54 -1.41 -1.06
CA VAL A 97 -5.25 -1.87 0.15
C VAL A 97 -4.77 -1.04 1.33
N LEU A 98 -5.70 -0.37 1.99
CA LEU A 98 -5.47 0.41 3.19
C LEU A 98 -5.99 -0.36 4.41
N GLY A 99 -5.15 -0.49 5.43
CA GLY A 99 -5.54 -0.94 6.76
C GLY A 99 -5.95 0.26 7.59
N LEU A 100 -7.05 0.13 8.33
CA LEU A 100 -7.54 1.15 9.25
C LEU A 100 -7.48 0.56 10.66
N LEU A 101 -6.87 1.28 11.60
CA LEU A 101 -6.84 0.92 13.02
C LEU A 101 -7.39 2.08 13.84
N ASN A 102 -8.54 1.88 14.47
CA ASN A 102 -9.21 2.87 15.30
C ASN A 102 -9.00 2.53 16.78
N TYR A 103 -8.12 3.28 17.43
CA TYR A 103 -7.72 3.00 18.80
C TYR A 103 -8.87 3.17 19.79
N ALA A 104 -9.75 4.14 19.55
CA ALA A 104 -10.91 4.36 20.39
C ALA A 104 -11.90 3.19 20.32
N ALA A 105 -12.07 2.61 19.13
CA ALA A 105 -12.97 1.48 18.92
C ALA A 105 -12.48 0.22 19.65
N ASP A 106 -11.19 -0.10 19.53
CA ASP A 106 -10.59 -1.26 20.21
C ASP A 106 -10.55 -1.05 21.73
N TYR A 107 -10.16 0.14 22.19
CA TYR A 107 -10.17 0.47 23.62
C TYR A 107 -11.57 0.35 24.23
N ARG A 108 -12.59 0.93 23.59
CA ARG A 108 -13.98 0.90 24.09
C ARG A 108 -14.54 -0.51 24.16
N THR A 109 -14.12 -1.39 23.25
CA THR A 109 -14.66 -2.75 23.18
C THR A 109 -14.13 -3.62 24.31
N GLU A 110 -12.86 -3.46 24.68
CA GLU A 110 -12.18 -4.36 25.62
C GLU A 110 -11.95 -3.74 27.01
N ALA A 111 -11.95 -2.42 27.17
CA ALA A 111 -11.68 -1.76 28.46
C ALA A 111 -12.86 -1.90 29.43
N LYS A 112 -12.53 -2.10 30.72
CA LYS A 112 -13.53 -2.12 31.82
C LYS A 112 -14.20 -0.77 32.03
N LYS A 113 -13.46 0.32 31.78
CA LYS A 113 -13.92 1.70 31.90
C LYS A 113 -13.47 2.46 30.64
N ALA A 114 -14.42 2.75 29.76
CA ALA A 114 -14.15 3.36 28.46
C ALA A 114 -14.13 4.90 28.55
N GLU A 115 -13.26 5.45 29.40
CA GLU A 115 -13.00 6.88 29.42
C GLU A 115 -12.02 7.21 28.27
N LEU A 116 -12.52 7.92 27.27
CA LEU A 116 -11.78 8.29 26.06
C LEU A 116 -11.55 9.80 26.02
N PRO A 117 -10.41 10.28 25.51
CA PRO A 117 -10.21 11.69 25.21
C PRO A 117 -11.13 12.14 24.06
N ASP A 118 -11.34 13.46 23.95
CA ASP A 118 -12.14 14.06 22.86
C ASP A 118 -11.53 13.77 21.48
N VAL A 119 -10.20 13.71 21.42
CA VAL A 119 -9.41 13.41 20.24
C VAL A 119 -8.63 12.13 20.45
N THR A 120 -8.79 11.18 19.54
CA THR A 120 -8.19 9.83 19.62
C THR A 120 -7.35 9.55 18.39
N LEU A 121 -6.57 8.46 18.44
CA LEU A 121 -5.67 8.09 17.35
C LEU A 121 -6.40 7.21 16.32
N LEU A 122 -6.29 7.58 15.05
CA LEU A 122 -6.61 6.72 13.91
C LEU A 122 -5.34 6.48 13.11
N GLU A 123 -4.99 5.22 12.90
CA GLU A 123 -3.87 4.86 12.03
C GLU A 123 -4.38 4.32 10.69
N ILE A 124 -3.78 4.83 9.60
CA ILE A 124 -4.03 4.36 8.23
C ILE A 124 -2.73 3.80 7.66
N GLY A 125 -2.75 2.51 7.32
CA GLY A 125 -1.59 1.76 6.84
C GLY A 125 -1.72 1.32 5.39
N THR A 126 -0.65 1.40 4.60
CA THR A 126 -0.63 0.82 3.25
C THR A 126 -0.27 -0.66 3.32
N LEU A 127 -1.25 -1.55 3.20
CA LEU A 127 -1.04 -3.01 3.24
C LEU A 127 -0.63 -3.58 1.88
N LYS A 128 -1.14 -2.99 0.79
CA LYS A 128 -0.77 -3.32 -0.58
C LYS A 128 -0.73 -2.05 -1.42
N ASN A 129 0.27 -1.93 -2.28
CA ASN A 129 0.36 -0.86 -3.26
C ASN A 129 1.04 -1.39 -4.53
N ARG A 130 0.31 -1.41 -5.65
CA ARG A 130 0.79 -1.96 -6.91
C ARG A 130 1.88 -1.11 -7.57
N VAL A 131 1.90 0.20 -7.30
CA VAL A 131 2.81 1.16 -7.95
C VAL A 131 3.58 1.99 -6.90
N GLY A 132 3.83 1.43 -5.71
CA GLY A 132 4.48 2.20 -4.66
C GLY A 132 4.86 1.37 -3.44
N GLU A 133 5.12 2.09 -2.35
CA GLU A 133 5.61 1.50 -1.11
C GLU A 133 4.46 0.97 -0.25
N VAL A 134 4.75 -0.11 0.47
CA VAL A 134 3.87 -0.76 1.45
C VAL A 134 4.48 -0.66 2.85
N GLY A 135 3.67 -0.90 3.88
CA GLY A 135 4.10 -0.92 5.28
C GLY A 135 4.21 0.46 5.94
N ARG A 136 3.87 1.54 5.23
CA ARG A 136 3.80 2.89 5.82
C ARG A 136 2.48 3.05 6.57
N TRP A 137 2.56 3.55 7.80
CA TRP A 137 1.40 3.89 8.64
C TRP A 137 1.43 5.38 8.96
N CYS A 138 0.32 6.05 8.68
CA CYS A 138 0.08 7.44 9.00
C CYS A 138 -0.80 7.52 10.24
N GLN A 139 -0.49 8.45 11.13
CA GLN A 139 -1.23 8.73 12.35
C GLN A 139 -2.05 9.99 12.14
N LEU A 140 -3.35 9.88 12.41
CA LEU A 140 -4.33 10.95 12.22
C LEU A 140 -5.10 11.15 13.52
N ALA A 141 -5.51 12.40 13.75
CA ALA A 141 -6.42 12.74 14.83
C ALA A 141 -7.86 12.40 14.42
N TYR A 142 -8.57 11.70 15.30
CA TYR A 142 -9.97 11.32 15.13
C TYR A 142 -10.83 11.88 16.26
N GLU A 143 -11.68 12.83 15.91
CA GLU A 143 -12.68 13.42 16.79
C GLU A 143 -14.01 12.68 16.64
N ALA A 144 -14.21 11.68 17.50
CA ALA A 144 -15.34 10.76 17.41
C ALA A 144 -16.70 11.48 17.50
N ARG A 145 -16.76 12.61 18.22
CA ARG A 145 -17.98 13.42 18.35
C ARG A 145 -18.50 13.93 17.01
N PHE A 146 -17.60 14.23 16.08
CA PHE A 146 -17.94 14.82 14.77
C PHE A 146 -17.69 13.84 13.62
N GLY A 147 -17.07 12.69 13.88
CA GLY A 147 -16.58 11.80 12.83
C GLY A 147 -15.49 12.45 11.98
N LEU A 148 -14.76 13.43 12.54
CA LEU A 148 -13.75 14.20 11.82
C LEU A 148 -12.40 13.48 11.91
N VAL A 149 -11.78 13.27 10.75
CA VAL A 149 -10.41 12.81 10.61
C VAL A 149 -9.58 13.97 10.07
N ARG A 150 -8.49 14.31 10.77
CA ARG A 150 -7.59 15.41 10.40
C ARG A 150 -6.15 15.11 10.78
N ASP A 151 -5.24 15.96 10.32
CA ASP A 151 -3.86 15.94 10.79
C ASP A 151 -3.83 16.30 12.30
N PRO A 152 -2.94 15.66 13.10
CA PRO A 152 -2.70 16.04 14.48
C PRO A 152 -2.23 17.49 14.60
N GLU A 153 -2.73 18.23 15.59
CA GLU A 153 -2.19 19.54 15.91
C GLU A 153 -0.87 19.43 16.69
N PRO A 154 0.03 20.44 16.65
CA PRO A 154 1.34 20.37 17.31
C PRO A 154 1.30 20.08 18.82
N ASN A 155 0.23 20.50 19.50
CA ASN A 155 -0.04 20.23 20.91
C ASN A 155 -0.53 18.78 21.15
N GLU A 156 -1.13 18.13 20.16
CA GLU A 156 -1.67 16.78 20.25
C GLU A 156 -0.65 15.71 19.83
N GLU A 157 0.41 16.09 19.10
CA GLU A 157 1.43 15.15 18.61
C GLU A 157 1.99 14.27 19.73
N LYS A 158 2.24 14.83 20.92
CA LYS A 158 2.79 14.06 22.06
C LYS A 158 1.83 13.00 22.58
N ASP A 159 0.53 13.27 22.51
CA ASP A 159 -0.52 12.42 23.08
C ASP A 159 -1.02 11.39 22.07
N LEU A 160 -0.90 11.70 20.77
CA LEU A 160 -1.31 10.83 19.66
C LEU A 160 -0.17 9.98 19.10
N HIS A 161 1.09 10.19 19.51
CA HIS A 161 2.22 9.36 19.09
C HIS A 161 2.42 8.16 20.03
N VAL A 162 2.43 6.95 19.46
CA VAL A 162 2.69 5.71 20.21
C VAL A 162 4.18 5.54 20.59
N GLU A 163 5.12 6.31 20.01
CA GLU A 163 6.53 6.42 20.44
C GLU A 163 7.30 7.55 19.71
N ALA A 164 8.29 8.17 20.38
CA ALA A 164 9.08 9.36 19.99
C ALA A 164 10.07 9.19 18.80
N SER A 165 9.63 8.69 17.65
CA SER A 165 10.51 8.36 16.51
C SER A 165 10.22 9.12 15.20
N SER A 166 9.45 10.21 15.22
CA SER A 166 9.31 11.12 14.07
C SER A 166 10.68 11.59 13.53
N SER A 167 11.68 11.72 14.41
CA SER A 167 13.07 12.09 14.06
C SER A 167 13.88 10.97 13.36
N GLN A 168 13.54 9.69 13.55
CA GLN A 168 14.24 8.57 12.92
C GLN A 168 13.67 8.26 11.53
N TYR A 169 12.35 8.37 11.36
CA TYR A 169 11.69 8.17 10.06
C TYR A 169 12.00 9.29 9.05
N GLY A 170 12.10 10.54 9.51
CA GLY A 170 12.54 11.67 8.67
C GLY A 170 13.97 11.47 8.13
N ARG A 171 14.89 10.98 8.97
CA ARG A 171 16.26 10.63 8.57
C ARG A 171 16.32 9.46 7.59
N ILE A 172 15.57 8.38 7.86
CA ILE A 172 15.47 7.23 6.93
C ILE A 172 14.89 7.66 5.57
N ARG A 173 13.98 8.64 5.55
CA ARG A 173 13.40 9.22 4.31
C ARG A 173 14.45 9.96 3.48
N GLU A 174 15.23 10.86 4.08
CA GLU A 174 16.30 11.59 3.36
C GLU A 174 17.39 10.64 2.85
N GLU A 175 17.80 9.67 3.67
CA GLU A 175 18.86 8.74 3.31
C GLU A 175 18.45 7.83 2.13
N ASN A 176 17.21 7.36 2.11
CA ASN A 176 16.70 6.50 1.03
C ASN A 176 16.40 7.28 -0.26
N LEU A 177 15.95 8.53 -0.17
CA LEU A 177 15.79 9.42 -1.32
C LEU A 177 17.15 9.71 -1.99
N ASN A 178 18.17 9.99 -1.18
CA ASN A 178 19.52 10.25 -1.68
C ASN A 178 20.15 9.00 -2.33
N LYS A 179 19.97 7.81 -1.73
CA LYS A 179 20.45 6.54 -2.31
C LYS A 179 19.78 6.22 -3.66
N ARG A 180 18.47 6.40 -3.77
CA ARG A 180 17.74 6.17 -5.04
C ARG A 180 18.14 7.15 -6.14
N SER A 181 18.39 8.42 -5.81
CA SER A 181 18.88 9.42 -6.76
C SER A 181 20.29 9.10 -7.25
N ALA A 182 21.16 8.62 -6.36
CA ALA A 182 22.51 8.20 -6.70
C ALA A 182 22.51 6.97 -7.64
N ASP A 183 21.76 5.92 -7.30
CA ASP A 183 21.66 4.70 -8.10
C ASP A 183 21.08 4.95 -9.50
N ALA A 184 20.07 5.83 -9.61
CA ALA A 184 19.49 6.19 -10.90
C ALA A 184 20.50 6.94 -11.79
N THR A 185 21.31 7.81 -11.20
CA THR A 185 22.35 8.57 -11.90
C THR A 185 23.50 7.67 -12.35
N GLU A 186 23.91 6.72 -11.51
CA GLU A 186 24.98 5.77 -11.82
C GLU A 186 24.56 4.78 -12.93
N ARG A 187 23.33 4.26 -12.88
CA ARG A 187 22.78 3.40 -13.95
C ARG A 187 22.63 4.15 -15.28
N ALA A 188 22.30 5.45 -15.25
CA ALA A 188 22.23 6.27 -16.45
C ALA A 188 23.61 6.51 -17.08
N LYS A 189 24.65 6.72 -16.25
CA LYS A 189 26.04 6.82 -16.72
C LYS A 189 26.54 5.52 -17.34
N LEU A 190 26.33 4.39 -16.64
CA LEU A 190 26.75 3.08 -17.12
C LEU A 190 26.13 2.74 -18.48
N ARG A 191 24.83 3.03 -18.66
CA ARG A 191 24.10 2.82 -19.93
C ARG A 191 24.68 3.64 -21.07
N ARG A 192 25.01 4.92 -20.84
CA ARG A 192 25.65 5.78 -21.85
C ARG A 192 27.01 5.24 -22.27
N GLU A 193 27.84 4.84 -21.31
CA GLU A 193 29.15 4.26 -21.62
C GLU A 193 29.06 2.92 -22.37
N THR A 194 28.05 2.09 -22.05
CA THR A 194 27.85 0.82 -22.79
C THR A 194 27.40 1.07 -24.22
N GLU A 195 26.56 2.08 -24.43
CA GLU A 195 26.02 2.45 -25.74
C GLU A 195 27.09 3.09 -26.63
N GLU A 196 27.92 3.98 -26.07
CA GLU A 196 29.07 4.56 -26.76
C GLU A 196 30.09 3.50 -27.20
N LYS A 197 30.45 2.56 -26.32
CA LYS A 197 31.34 1.44 -26.66
C LYS A 197 30.75 0.53 -27.73
N ARG A 198 29.41 0.37 -27.77
CA ARG A 198 28.72 -0.41 -28.81
C ARG A 198 28.81 0.28 -30.17
N LEU A 199 28.53 1.58 -30.21
CA LEU A 199 28.60 2.39 -31.43
C LEU A 199 30.03 2.48 -31.98
N GLU A 200 31.03 2.59 -31.10
CA GLU A 200 32.45 2.59 -31.49
C GLU A 200 32.88 1.25 -32.11
N ARG A 201 32.45 0.13 -31.51
CA ARG A 201 32.68 -1.21 -32.08
C ARG A 201 32.01 -1.39 -33.44
N GLU A 202 30.80 -0.86 -33.63
CA GLU A 202 30.11 -0.91 -34.93
C GLU A 202 30.82 -0.05 -36.00
N ARG A 203 31.32 1.14 -35.63
CA ARG A 203 32.11 1.99 -36.55
C ARG A 203 33.39 1.29 -37.01
N LEU A 204 34.15 0.73 -36.07
CA LEU A 204 35.38 -0.03 -36.36
C LEU A 204 35.11 -1.27 -37.23
N ARG A 205 33.94 -1.91 -37.08
CA ARG A 205 33.53 -3.04 -37.92
C ARG A 205 33.20 -2.60 -39.34
N ASN A 206 32.52 -1.47 -39.52
CA ASN A 206 32.15 -0.96 -40.83
C ASN A 206 33.34 -0.39 -41.62
N GLU A 207 34.35 0.17 -40.95
CA GLU A 207 35.58 0.62 -41.62
C GLU A 207 36.47 -0.53 -42.12
N ARG A 208 36.34 -1.73 -41.53
CA ARG A 208 37.15 -2.92 -41.90
C ARG A 208 36.59 -3.73 -43.07
N VAL A 209 35.45 -3.37 -43.63
CA VAL A 209 34.89 -4.07 -44.81
C VAL A 209 35.59 -3.57 -46.08
N PRO A 210 36.39 -4.40 -46.78
CA PRO A 210 36.99 -3.99 -48.04
C PRO A 210 35.88 -3.86 -49.10
N LYS A 211 35.85 -2.76 -49.85
CA LYS A 211 34.98 -2.61 -51.03
C LYS A 211 35.30 -3.73 -52.03
N MET A 212 34.48 -4.77 -52.09
CA MET A 212 34.58 -5.80 -53.13
C MET A 212 34.33 -5.16 -54.50
N ARG A 213 35.28 -5.40 -55.43
CA ARG A 213 35.21 -4.98 -56.84
C ARG A 213 34.03 -5.68 -57.53
N LYS A 214 33.26 -4.93 -58.33
CA LYS A 214 32.19 -5.46 -59.18
C LYS A 214 32.74 -6.48 -60.20
N PRO A 215 32.03 -7.57 -60.52
CA PRO A 215 32.45 -8.49 -61.58
C PRO A 215 32.22 -7.87 -62.96
N LYS A 216 33.12 -8.15 -63.91
CA LYS A 216 32.98 -7.82 -65.33
C LYS A 216 31.85 -8.66 -65.93
N ALA A 217 31.00 -8.03 -66.72
CA ALA A 217 30.04 -8.72 -67.57
C ALA A 217 30.78 -9.48 -68.68
N GLU A 218 30.43 -10.75 -68.89
CA GLU A 218 30.79 -11.52 -70.07
C GLU A 218 29.71 -11.25 -71.14
N ASP A 219 30.14 -10.80 -72.32
CA ASP A 219 29.30 -10.73 -73.52
C ASP A 219 29.22 -12.12 -74.18
N PRO A 220 28.09 -12.49 -74.80
CA PRO A 220 27.95 -13.77 -75.49
C PRO A 220 28.33 -13.65 -76.96
N GLU A 221 29.25 -14.51 -77.41
CA GLU A 221 29.27 -15.14 -78.75
C GLU A 221 30.19 -16.38 -78.76
#